data_AF-A0A7W0QZ32-F1
#
_entry.id   AF-A0A7W0QZ32-F1
#
_cell.length_a   1.000
_cell.length_b   1.000
_cell.length_c   1.000
_cell.angle_alpha   90.00
_cell.angle_beta   90.00
_cell.angle_gamma   90.00
#
_symmetry.space_group_name_H-M   'P 1'
#
loop_
_entity.id
_entity.type
_entity.pdbx_description
1 polymer ?
#
loop_
_entity_poly.entity_id
_entity_poly.type
_entity_poly.pdbx_seq_one_letter_code
_entity_poly.pdbx_strand_id
1 'polypeptide(L)'
;PSGPLARAVADLDPGESWLVEPHPLDDSGRLWRPGVRVGVRPGSWFHRTECFGPVLGVLRADDLDHAIAIQNDSTFGLTGGIHSLDPAEIDQWTARVEVGNAYVNRGITGAVVQRQPFGGWKRSSVGAGTKAGGPSYVLQFARIDEPASWPIDAVRRSYEHWWATWFTVDHDPTGLAAESNVLRHRPVPRVVVHHRGESIGLERIRLAARITGVETVEVDGRTTGDEAFLARLDSTDRVRFLDEPTDALRRGCVDRGIWAAVGRPSPHGRVELVHWVREQAISRTLHRHGRLP
;
A
#
# COMPACT_ATOMS: atom_id res chain seq x y z
N PRO A 1 -2.98 -30.08 4.44
CA PRO A 1 -3.45 -28.68 4.28
C PRO A 1 -4.55 -28.38 5.33
N SER A 2 -4.80 -27.11 5.65
CA SER A 2 -5.86 -26.69 6.57
C SER A 2 -6.47 -25.35 6.13
N GLY A 3 -7.64 -24.99 6.67
CA GLY A 3 -8.30 -23.71 6.40
C GLY A 3 -8.54 -23.47 4.90
N PRO A 4 -8.31 -22.24 4.40
CA PRO A 4 -8.46 -21.92 2.97
C PRO A 4 -7.67 -22.84 2.04
N LEU A 5 -6.46 -23.25 2.41
CA LEU A 5 -5.65 -24.12 1.57
C LEU A 5 -6.30 -25.49 1.34
N ALA A 6 -6.98 -26.04 2.36
CA ALA A 6 -7.65 -27.34 2.24
C ALA A 6 -8.75 -27.28 1.17
N ARG A 7 -9.60 -26.25 1.19
CA ARG A 7 -10.60 -26.01 0.14
C ARG A 7 -9.95 -25.77 -1.22
N ALA A 8 -8.87 -24.98 -1.25
CA ALA A 8 -8.17 -24.61 -2.48
C ALA A 8 -7.53 -25.79 -3.23
N VAL A 9 -7.31 -26.94 -2.60
CA VAL A 9 -6.79 -28.14 -3.28
C VAL A 9 -7.85 -29.20 -3.50
N ALA A 10 -9.00 -29.12 -2.82
CA ALA A 10 -10.05 -30.15 -2.88
C ALA A 10 -11.24 -29.74 -3.76
N ASP A 11 -11.67 -28.48 -3.70
CA ASP A 11 -12.98 -28.07 -4.21
C ASP A 11 -12.87 -27.02 -5.32
N LEU A 12 -13.70 -27.10 -6.35
CA LEU A 12 -13.84 -26.08 -7.40
C LEU A 12 -15.15 -25.32 -7.22
N ASP A 13 -15.14 -24.00 -7.46
CA ASP A 13 -16.39 -23.23 -7.54
C ASP A 13 -17.13 -23.53 -8.87
N PRO A 14 -18.46 -23.30 -8.98
CA PRO A 14 -19.20 -23.58 -10.21
C PRO A 14 -18.63 -22.90 -11.46
N GLY A 15 -18.34 -23.70 -12.48
CA GLY A 15 -17.75 -23.24 -13.74
C GLY A 15 -16.23 -23.18 -13.76
N GLU A 16 -15.56 -23.49 -12.64
CA GLU A 16 -14.12 -23.74 -12.61
C GLU A 16 -13.81 -25.18 -13.04
N SER A 17 -12.62 -25.39 -13.59
CA SER A 17 -12.06 -26.73 -13.81
C SER A 17 -10.55 -26.74 -13.57
N TRP A 18 -9.99 -27.93 -13.34
CA TRP A 18 -8.56 -28.12 -13.24
C TRP A 18 -7.93 -28.22 -14.62
N LEU A 19 -7.03 -27.29 -14.94
CA LEU A 19 -6.06 -27.48 -16.02
C LEU A 19 -4.93 -28.41 -15.55
N VAL A 20 -4.53 -28.25 -14.28
CA VAL A 20 -3.64 -29.17 -13.57
C VAL A 20 -4.26 -29.44 -12.21
N GLU A 21 -4.58 -30.69 -11.91
CA GLU A 21 -5.21 -31.08 -10.66
C GLU A 21 -4.15 -31.32 -9.56
N PRO A 22 -4.25 -30.62 -8.41
CA PRO A 22 -3.37 -30.86 -7.28
C PRO A 22 -3.74 -32.20 -6.60
N HIS A 23 -2.73 -32.93 -6.14
CA HIS A 23 -2.94 -34.14 -5.33
C HIS A 23 -1.80 -34.32 -4.34
N PRO A 24 -2.06 -34.99 -3.19
CA PRO A 24 -0.99 -35.35 -2.26
C PRO A 24 -0.02 -36.33 -2.93
N LEU A 25 1.27 -36.15 -2.68
CA LEU A 25 2.32 -37.04 -3.18
C LEU A 25 2.66 -38.16 -2.19
N ASP A 26 2.22 -38.02 -0.95
CA ASP A 26 2.39 -38.98 0.14
C ASP A 26 1.30 -38.79 1.22
N ASP A 27 1.30 -39.68 2.21
CA ASP A 27 0.36 -39.65 3.34
C ASP A 27 0.70 -38.59 4.40
N SER A 28 1.77 -37.81 4.20
CA SER A 28 2.21 -36.80 5.19
C SER A 28 1.30 -35.58 5.23
N GLY A 29 0.52 -35.37 4.17
CA GLY A 29 -0.30 -34.17 3.98
C GLY A 29 0.49 -32.89 3.73
N ARG A 30 1.82 -32.97 3.57
CA ARG A 30 2.74 -31.83 3.34
C ARG A 30 3.26 -31.73 1.92
N LEU A 31 3.34 -32.83 1.17
CA LEU A 31 3.81 -32.84 -0.20
C LEU A 31 2.62 -32.85 -1.16
N TRP A 32 2.54 -31.83 -2.02
CA TRP A 32 1.43 -31.65 -2.95
C TRP A 32 1.95 -31.25 -4.33
N ARG A 33 1.39 -31.87 -5.38
CA ARG A 33 1.55 -31.40 -6.74
C ARG A 33 0.85 -30.02 -6.90
N PRO A 34 1.41 -29.07 -7.66
CA PRO A 34 0.74 -27.79 -7.90
C PRO A 34 -0.57 -27.97 -8.69
N GLY A 35 -1.52 -27.07 -8.43
CA GLY A 35 -2.80 -26.99 -9.13
C GLY A 35 -2.94 -25.72 -9.96
N VAL A 36 -3.64 -25.81 -11.09
CA VAL A 36 -4.01 -24.65 -11.93
C VAL A 36 -5.50 -24.71 -12.22
N ARG A 37 -6.25 -23.76 -11.68
CA ARG A 37 -7.69 -23.56 -11.90
C ARG A 37 -7.90 -22.66 -13.11
N VAL A 38 -8.82 -23.04 -13.99
CA VAL A 38 -9.31 -22.17 -15.06
C VAL A 38 -10.80 -21.91 -14.86
N GLY A 39 -11.29 -20.77 -15.36
CA GLY A 39 -12.67 -20.36 -15.17
C GLY A 39 -12.93 -19.65 -13.83
N VAL A 40 -11.88 -19.26 -13.11
CA VAL A 40 -12.00 -18.43 -11.89
C VAL A 40 -12.68 -17.12 -12.26
N ARG A 41 -13.70 -16.73 -11.50
CA ARG A 41 -14.51 -15.54 -11.79
C ARG A 41 -14.17 -14.38 -10.85
N PRO A 42 -14.25 -13.13 -11.32
CA PRO A 42 -14.22 -11.98 -10.43
C PRO A 42 -15.25 -12.12 -9.30
N GLY A 43 -14.83 -11.81 -8.09
CA GLY A 43 -15.65 -11.96 -6.88
C GLY A 43 -15.84 -13.39 -6.36
N SER A 44 -15.32 -14.43 -7.04
CA SER A 44 -15.39 -15.81 -6.51
C SER A 44 -14.59 -15.97 -5.22
N TRP A 45 -14.79 -17.10 -4.54
CA TRP A 45 -14.08 -17.37 -3.29
C TRP A 45 -12.56 -17.39 -3.51
N PHE A 46 -12.09 -18.05 -4.57
CA PHE A 46 -10.66 -18.15 -4.87
C PHE A 46 -10.04 -16.80 -5.27
N HIS A 47 -10.78 -15.93 -5.96
CA HIS A 47 -10.33 -14.56 -6.27
C HIS A 47 -10.10 -13.71 -5.02
N ARG A 48 -10.92 -13.88 -3.98
CA ARG A 48 -10.91 -13.04 -2.77
C ARG A 48 -10.13 -13.62 -1.59
N THR A 49 -9.65 -14.87 -1.71
CA THR A 49 -9.07 -15.61 -0.59
C THR A 49 -7.62 -16.01 -0.86
N GLU A 50 -6.71 -15.52 -0.04
CA GLU A 50 -5.33 -16.01 -0.05
C GLU A 50 -5.26 -17.41 0.55
N CYS A 51 -4.82 -18.38 -0.25
CA CYS A 51 -4.78 -19.79 0.13
C CYS A 51 -3.41 -20.25 0.62
N PHE A 52 -2.36 -19.46 0.40
CA PHE A 52 -1.00 -19.73 0.91
C PHE A 52 -0.44 -21.12 0.57
N GLY A 53 -0.59 -21.54 -0.69
CA GLY A 53 -0.09 -22.83 -1.18
C GLY A 53 0.00 -22.90 -2.70
N PRO A 54 0.31 -24.09 -3.27
CA PRO A 54 0.73 -24.23 -4.66
C PRO A 54 -0.47 -24.30 -5.63
N VAL A 55 -1.38 -23.32 -5.56
CA VAL A 55 -2.57 -23.27 -6.40
C VAL A 55 -2.62 -21.94 -7.13
N LEU A 56 -2.64 -21.97 -8.46
CA LEU A 56 -2.80 -20.82 -9.33
C LEU A 56 -4.23 -20.76 -9.88
N GLY A 57 -4.83 -19.57 -9.92
CA GLY A 57 -6.12 -19.33 -10.57
C GLY A 57 -5.96 -18.46 -11.81
N VAL A 58 -6.59 -18.87 -12.90
CA VAL A 58 -6.63 -18.12 -14.16
C VAL A 58 -7.99 -17.47 -14.31
N LEU A 59 -7.99 -16.13 -14.32
CA LEU A 59 -9.14 -15.30 -14.62
C LEU A 59 -9.01 -14.77 -16.06
N ARG A 60 -10.13 -14.67 -16.76
CA ARG A 60 -10.21 -14.00 -18.06
C ARG A 60 -10.81 -12.62 -17.87
N ALA A 61 -10.13 -11.61 -18.40
CA ALA A 61 -10.65 -10.26 -18.58
C ALA A 61 -10.92 -10.01 -20.06
N ASP A 62 -11.78 -9.04 -20.37
CA ASP A 62 -12.13 -8.69 -21.75
C ASP A 62 -11.13 -7.70 -22.36
N ASP A 63 -10.55 -6.85 -21.51
CA ASP A 63 -9.53 -5.85 -21.85
C ASP A 63 -8.67 -5.52 -20.61
N LEU A 64 -7.70 -4.61 -20.79
CA LEU A 64 -6.80 -4.17 -19.72
C LEU A 64 -7.52 -3.41 -18.61
N ASP A 65 -8.56 -2.64 -18.91
CA ASP A 65 -9.34 -1.91 -17.91
C ASP A 65 -10.05 -2.86 -16.96
N HIS A 66 -10.70 -3.89 -17.52
CA HIS A 66 -11.33 -4.96 -16.77
C HIS A 66 -10.29 -5.74 -15.95
N ALA A 67 -9.12 -6.06 -16.53
CA ALA A 67 -8.06 -6.76 -15.80
C ALA A 67 -7.53 -5.97 -14.58
N ILE A 68 -7.30 -4.66 -14.73
CA ILE A 68 -6.89 -3.78 -13.63
C ILE A 68 -7.99 -3.71 -12.57
N ALA A 69 -9.26 -3.61 -12.98
CA ALA A 69 -10.39 -3.60 -12.05
C ALA A 69 -10.47 -4.90 -11.23
N ILE A 70 -10.32 -6.06 -11.87
CA ILE A 70 -10.25 -7.36 -11.19
C ILE A 70 -9.08 -7.38 -10.19
N GLN A 71 -7.88 -7.00 -10.62
CA GLN A 71 -6.69 -7.01 -9.77
C GLN A 71 -6.85 -6.11 -8.53
N ASN A 72 -7.40 -4.91 -8.71
CA ASN A 72 -7.60 -3.95 -7.63
C ASN A 72 -8.80 -4.33 -6.73
N ASP A 73 -9.71 -5.16 -7.21
CA ASP A 73 -10.81 -5.73 -6.43
C ASP A 73 -10.33 -6.85 -5.48
N SER A 74 -9.06 -6.86 -5.08
CA SER A 74 -8.59 -7.59 -3.91
C SER A 74 -8.63 -6.70 -2.66
N THR A 75 -8.96 -7.31 -1.52
CA THR A 75 -8.81 -6.61 -0.22
C THR A 75 -7.35 -6.44 0.18
N PHE A 76 -6.44 -7.06 -0.56
CA PHE A 76 -4.99 -6.99 -0.42
C PHE A 76 -4.37 -6.13 -1.54
N GLY A 77 -3.17 -5.63 -1.30
CA GLY A 77 -2.42 -4.79 -2.23
C GLY A 77 -0.91 -4.96 -2.05
N LEU A 78 -0.43 -6.21 -1.96
CA LEU A 78 0.98 -6.49 -1.65
C LEU A 78 1.86 -6.39 -2.90
N THR A 79 1.76 -7.38 -3.79
CA THR A 79 2.49 -7.42 -5.06
C THR A 79 1.53 -7.53 -6.23
N GLY A 80 1.95 -7.04 -7.39
CA GLY A 80 1.23 -7.20 -8.64
C GLY A 80 2.18 -7.02 -9.82
N GLY A 81 1.85 -7.60 -10.97
CA GLY A 81 2.68 -7.44 -12.14
C GLY A 81 1.92 -7.49 -13.45
N ILE A 82 2.48 -6.85 -14.46
CA ILE A 82 2.03 -6.88 -15.84
C ILE A 82 3.13 -7.47 -16.73
N HIS A 83 2.72 -8.31 -17.67
CA HIS A 83 3.54 -8.77 -18.77
C HIS A 83 2.97 -8.21 -20.07
N SER A 84 3.56 -7.11 -20.55
CA SER A 84 3.21 -6.46 -21.82
C SER A 84 4.45 -5.80 -22.41
N LEU A 85 4.55 -5.78 -23.74
CA LEU A 85 5.58 -5.02 -24.46
C LEU A 85 5.06 -3.68 -24.99
N ASP A 86 3.77 -3.40 -24.84
CA ASP A 86 3.16 -2.15 -25.24
C ASP A 86 3.39 -1.08 -24.15
N PRO A 87 4.09 0.03 -24.45
CA PRO A 87 4.31 1.10 -23.48
C PRO A 87 3.01 1.72 -22.96
N ALA A 88 1.97 1.85 -23.79
CA ALA A 88 0.70 2.44 -23.38
C ALA A 88 -0.01 1.58 -22.34
N GLU A 89 0.01 0.25 -22.51
CA GLU A 89 -0.54 -0.69 -21.53
C GLU A 89 0.25 -0.66 -20.21
N ILE A 90 1.59 -0.60 -20.29
CA ILE A 90 2.46 -0.50 -19.12
C ILE A 90 2.16 0.79 -18.35
N ASP A 91 2.04 1.92 -19.04
CA ASP A 91 1.78 3.22 -18.43
C ASP A 91 0.39 3.28 -17.79
N GLN A 92 -0.63 2.77 -18.49
CA GLN A 92 -2.01 2.64 -17.98
C GLN A 92 -2.05 1.78 -16.71
N TRP A 93 -1.40 0.62 -16.72
CA TRP A 93 -1.34 -0.26 -15.56
C TRP A 93 -0.58 0.37 -14.40
N THR A 94 0.60 0.94 -14.65
CA THR A 94 1.45 1.55 -13.61
C THR A 94 0.78 2.77 -12.97
N ALA A 95 -0.07 3.49 -13.70
CA ALA A 95 -0.84 4.61 -13.18
C ALA A 95 -1.98 4.19 -12.24
N ARG A 96 -2.55 3.00 -12.44
CA ARG A 96 -3.82 2.59 -11.81
C ARG A 96 -3.72 1.39 -10.88
N VAL A 97 -2.63 0.62 -10.92
CA VAL A 97 -2.47 -0.56 -10.07
C VAL A 97 -2.36 -0.17 -8.59
N GLU A 98 -3.13 -0.85 -7.75
CA GLU A 98 -3.21 -0.59 -6.31
C GLU A 98 -2.42 -1.60 -5.48
N VAL A 99 -1.12 -1.68 -5.75
CA VAL A 99 -0.18 -2.55 -5.02
C VAL A 99 0.99 -1.76 -4.48
N GLY A 100 1.56 -2.19 -3.36
CA GLY A 100 2.78 -1.62 -2.85
C GLY A 100 4.01 -1.95 -3.70
N ASN A 101 4.10 -3.16 -4.25
CA ASN A 101 5.21 -3.60 -5.10
C ASN A 101 4.69 -4.00 -6.49
N ALA A 102 4.98 -3.18 -7.48
CA ALA A 102 4.60 -3.36 -8.87
C ALA A 102 5.78 -3.87 -9.70
N TYR A 103 5.53 -4.82 -10.60
CA TYR A 103 6.55 -5.44 -11.43
C TYR A 103 6.13 -5.47 -12.90
N VAL A 104 7.04 -5.09 -13.80
CA VAL A 104 6.79 -5.05 -15.24
C VAL A 104 7.75 -6.01 -15.94
N ASN A 105 7.19 -6.98 -16.66
CA ASN A 105 7.92 -7.97 -17.46
C ASN A 105 8.92 -8.82 -16.65
N ARG A 106 8.52 -9.23 -15.44
CA ARG A 106 9.28 -10.10 -14.53
C ARG A 106 8.37 -10.73 -13.48
N GLY A 107 8.89 -11.72 -12.75
CA GLY A 107 8.20 -12.27 -11.58
C GLY A 107 7.99 -11.24 -10.46
N ILE A 108 6.98 -11.49 -9.62
CA ILE A 108 6.52 -10.56 -8.56
C ILE A 108 7.08 -10.87 -7.17
N THR A 109 7.92 -11.90 -7.06
CA THR A 109 8.56 -12.37 -5.82
C THR A 109 10.06 -12.11 -5.84
N GLY A 110 10.74 -12.36 -4.72
CA GLY A 110 12.20 -12.19 -4.63
C GLY A 110 12.64 -10.73 -4.56
N ALA A 111 11.87 -9.88 -3.85
CA ALA A 111 12.22 -8.49 -3.62
C ALA A 111 13.60 -8.38 -2.95
N VAL A 112 14.48 -7.58 -3.55
CA VAL A 112 15.84 -7.33 -3.06
C VAL A 112 15.84 -6.02 -2.29
N VAL A 113 16.47 -6.02 -1.10
CA VAL A 113 16.61 -4.83 -0.25
C VAL A 113 17.15 -3.64 -1.06
N GLN A 114 16.60 -2.45 -0.81
CA GLN A 114 16.89 -1.18 -1.49
C GLN A 114 16.49 -1.11 -2.99
N ARG A 115 16.51 -2.23 -3.72
CA ARG A 115 16.01 -2.27 -5.11
C ARG A 115 14.49 -2.26 -5.16
N GLN A 116 13.85 -3.16 -4.43
CA GLN A 116 12.40 -3.22 -4.31
C GLN A 116 12.01 -3.21 -2.84
N PRO A 117 12.10 -2.06 -2.12
CA PRO A 117 11.58 -1.95 -0.77
C PRO A 117 10.19 -2.58 -0.67
N PHE A 118 10.01 -3.44 0.34
CA PHE A 118 8.88 -4.37 0.36
C PHE A 118 7.83 -3.98 1.39
N GLY A 119 6.57 -3.98 0.95
CA GLY A 119 5.42 -3.67 1.80
C GLY A 119 4.19 -3.36 0.96
N GLY A 120 3.01 -3.75 1.43
CA GLY A 120 1.77 -3.63 0.69
C GLY A 120 0.88 -2.46 1.10
N TRP A 121 -0.24 -2.32 0.39
CA TRP A 121 -1.35 -1.43 0.71
C TRP A 121 -2.57 -2.26 1.18
N LYS A 122 -3.66 -1.57 1.54
CA LYS A 122 -4.92 -2.19 1.99
C LYS A 122 -4.64 -3.13 3.18
N ARG A 123 -5.24 -4.32 3.21
CA ARG A 123 -5.05 -5.31 4.28
C ARG A 123 -3.69 -6.01 4.27
N SER A 124 -2.82 -5.71 3.31
CA SER A 124 -1.45 -6.26 3.25
C SER A 124 -0.47 -5.53 4.17
N SER A 125 -0.91 -4.49 4.89
CA SER A 125 -0.10 -3.78 5.87
C SER A 125 -0.97 -3.33 7.04
N VAL A 126 -0.36 -3.24 8.22
CA VAL A 126 -0.89 -2.54 9.39
C VAL A 126 0.18 -1.56 9.83
N GLY A 127 -0.19 -0.28 10.00
CA GLY A 127 0.76 0.77 10.39
C GLY A 127 0.98 1.83 9.30
N ALA A 128 2.08 2.58 9.42
CA ALA A 128 2.40 3.72 8.55
C ALA A 128 2.62 3.33 7.08
N GLY A 129 2.83 2.04 6.80
CA GLY A 129 3.00 1.51 5.45
C GLY A 129 4.33 1.92 4.81
N THR A 130 5.34 2.28 5.60
CA THR A 130 6.71 2.41 5.07
C THR A 130 7.31 1.02 4.82
N LYS A 131 8.14 0.89 3.81
CA LYS A 131 8.59 -0.40 3.28
C LYS A 131 9.86 -0.91 3.95
N ALA A 132 9.86 -2.19 4.32
CA ALA A 132 11.07 -2.86 4.79
C ALA A 132 12.15 -2.81 3.71
N GLY A 133 13.40 -2.57 4.12
CA GLY A 133 14.51 -2.34 3.18
C GLY A 133 14.42 -1.01 2.41
N GLY A 134 13.49 -0.13 2.77
CA GLY A 134 13.35 1.23 2.27
C GLY A 134 13.92 2.28 3.23
N PRO A 135 14.09 3.52 2.76
CA PRO A 135 14.77 4.59 3.48
C PRO A 135 14.01 5.09 4.72
N SER A 136 12.69 4.91 4.77
CA SER A 136 11.85 5.42 5.88
C SER A 136 11.62 4.40 6.99
N TYR A 137 12.01 3.14 6.81
CA TYR A 137 11.57 2.05 7.70
C TYR A 137 12.06 2.20 9.15
N VAL A 138 13.33 2.57 9.32
CA VAL A 138 13.97 2.73 10.63
C VAL A 138 13.34 3.89 11.42
N LEU A 139 12.85 4.93 10.74
CA LEU A 139 12.23 6.10 11.38
C LEU A 139 10.99 5.72 12.20
N GLN A 140 10.31 4.62 11.87
CA GLN A 140 9.16 4.13 12.63
C GLN A 140 9.51 3.67 14.05
N PHE A 141 10.79 3.37 14.30
CA PHE A 141 11.30 2.91 15.60
C PHE A 141 12.03 4.02 16.36
N ALA A 142 11.98 5.26 15.86
CA ALA A 142 12.60 6.41 16.49
C ALA A 142 11.56 7.30 17.16
N ARG A 143 11.93 7.90 18.30
CA ARG A 143 11.31 9.14 18.77
C ARG A 143 12.20 10.28 18.29
N ILE A 144 11.62 11.19 17.54
CA ILE A 144 12.36 12.33 17.00
C ILE A 144 12.15 13.48 17.96
N ASP A 145 13.17 13.75 18.77
CA ASP A 145 13.21 14.91 19.65
C ASP A 145 13.56 16.14 18.83
N GLU A 146 12.62 17.07 18.72
CA GLU A 146 12.80 18.29 17.95
C GLU A 146 13.00 19.46 18.90
N PRO A 147 14.03 20.30 18.66
CA PRO A 147 14.32 21.44 19.53
C PRO A 147 13.16 22.46 19.52
N ALA A 148 13.24 23.42 20.44
CA ALA A 148 12.23 24.46 20.70
C ALA A 148 11.61 25.10 19.44
N SER A 149 10.38 25.61 19.61
CA SER A 149 9.42 26.03 18.56
C SER A 149 10.03 26.54 17.24
N TRP A 150 9.78 25.80 16.16
CA TRP A 150 10.00 26.30 14.80
C TRP A 150 8.95 27.36 14.44
N PRO A 151 9.36 28.55 13.96
CA PRO A 151 8.44 29.52 13.35
C PRO A 151 7.68 28.87 12.19
N ILE A 152 6.41 29.23 12.01
CA ILE A 152 5.56 28.59 11.01
C ILE A 152 6.12 28.70 9.58
N ASP A 153 6.78 29.81 9.26
CA ASP A 153 7.46 30.00 7.97
C ASP A 153 8.63 29.04 7.75
N ALA A 154 9.35 28.65 8.82
CA ALA A 154 10.40 27.66 8.72
C ALA A 154 9.82 26.26 8.48
N VAL A 155 8.68 25.94 9.10
CA VAL A 155 7.96 24.69 8.85
C VAL A 155 7.50 24.62 7.38
N ARG A 156 6.86 25.69 6.90
CA ARG A 156 6.41 25.79 5.51
C ARG A 156 7.55 25.54 4.53
N ARG A 157 8.69 26.23 4.67
CA ARG A 157 9.87 26.02 3.80
C ARG A 157 10.39 24.58 3.86
N SER A 158 10.39 23.96 5.04
CA SER A 158 10.80 22.57 5.20
C SER A 158 9.86 21.61 4.46
N TYR A 159 8.55 21.81 4.61
CA TYR A 159 7.55 20.99 3.93
C TYR A 159 7.61 21.17 2.40
N GLU A 160 7.66 22.41 1.92
CA GLU A 160 7.79 22.72 0.49
C GLU A 160 9.04 22.07 -0.11
N HIS A 161 10.18 22.19 0.58
CA HIS A 161 11.43 21.58 0.16
C HIS A 161 11.30 20.06 0.04
N TRP A 162 10.91 19.37 1.12
CA TRP A 162 10.86 17.91 1.13
C TRP A 162 9.77 17.35 0.22
N TRP A 163 8.65 18.06 0.07
CA TRP A 163 7.64 17.66 -0.90
C TRP A 163 8.23 17.66 -2.31
N ALA A 164 8.84 18.79 -2.73
CA ALA A 164 9.38 18.98 -4.07
C ALA A 164 10.61 18.11 -4.39
N THR A 165 11.45 17.78 -3.41
CA THR A 165 12.72 17.07 -3.64
C THR A 165 12.69 15.59 -3.30
N TRP A 166 11.72 15.13 -2.51
CA TRP A 166 11.64 13.74 -2.07
C TRP A 166 10.33 13.07 -2.42
N PHE A 167 9.19 13.65 -2.05
CA PHE A 167 7.90 12.98 -2.17
C PHE A 167 7.32 13.04 -3.59
N THR A 168 7.66 14.06 -4.38
CA THR A 168 7.26 14.16 -5.80
C THR A 168 8.31 13.62 -6.77
N VAL A 169 9.42 13.10 -6.27
CA VAL A 169 10.55 12.59 -7.07
C VAL A 169 10.56 11.06 -7.01
N ASP A 170 10.78 10.44 -8.16
CA ASP A 170 11.01 9.00 -8.29
C ASP A 170 12.49 8.69 -8.02
N HIS A 171 12.76 7.71 -7.15
CA HIS A 171 14.12 7.37 -6.71
C HIS A 171 14.53 5.99 -7.20
N ASP A 172 15.53 5.90 -8.08
CA ASP A 172 16.20 4.64 -8.43
C ASP A 172 17.66 4.69 -7.97
N PRO A 173 17.93 4.37 -6.68
CA PRO A 173 19.30 4.42 -6.15
C PRO A 173 20.20 3.30 -6.70
N THR A 174 19.64 2.35 -7.45
CA THR A 174 20.38 1.17 -7.91
C THR A 174 21.04 1.37 -9.27
N GLY A 175 20.40 2.15 -10.15
CA GLY A 175 20.95 2.53 -11.46
C GLY A 175 21.38 1.34 -12.32
N LEU A 176 20.68 0.19 -12.22
CA LEU A 176 21.06 -1.00 -12.98
C LEU A 176 20.73 -0.83 -14.46
N ALA A 177 21.66 -1.23 -15.33
CA ALA A 177 21.45 -1.13 -16.78
C ALA A 177 20.27 -2.00 -17.27
N ALA A 178 20.10 -3.20 -16.70
CA ALA A 178 19.12 -4.19 -17.14
C ALA A 178 17.71 -4.00 -16.56
N GLU A 179 17.56 -3.18 -15.53
CA GLU A 179 16.38 -3.16 -14.67
C GLU A 179 16.23 -1.81 -13.98
N SER A 180 15.10 -1.14 -14.17
CA SER A 180 14.75 0.05 -13.39
C SER A 180 14.03 -0.37 -12.11
N ASN A 181 14.38 0.30 -11.01
CA ASN A 181 13.94 0.00 -9.65
C ASN A 181 13.57 1.29 -8.92
N VAL A 182 12.37 1.78 -9.20
CA VAL A 182 11.89 3.06 -8.70
C VAL A 182 11.15 2.89 -7.39
N LEU A 183 11.56 3.64 -6.38
CA LEU A 183 10.74 3.97 -5.21
C LEU A 183 10.07 5.33 -5.46
N ARG A 184 8.74 5.36 -5.44
CA ARG A 184 7.94 6.59 -5.51
C ARG A 184 6.98 6.70 -4.34
N HIS A 185 6.38 7.88 -4.18
CA HIS A 185 5.37 8.14 -3.17
C HIS A 185 4.05 8.52 -3.85
N ARG A 186 2.94 7.95 -3.37
CA ARG A 186 1.59 8.24 -3.85
C ARG A 186 0.82 8.95 -2.75
N PRO A 187 0.27 10.16 -2.97
CA PRO A 187 -0.60 10.80 -1.99
C PRO A 187 -1.72 9.86 -1.55
N VAL A 188 -2.06 9.87 -0.26
CA VAL A 188 -3.26 9.17 0.19
C VAL A 188 -4.51 9.93 -0.26
N PRO A 189 -5.66 9.24 -0.44
CA PRO A 189 -6.88 9.92 -0.84
C PRO A 189 -7.31 10.98 0.18
N ARG A 190 -7.31 10.62 1.47
CA ARG A 190 -7.84 11.45 2.55
C ARG A 190 -7.12 11.23 3.89
N VAL A 191 -6.97 12.31 4.65
CA VAL A 191 -6.49 12.32 6.05
C VAL A 191 -7.55 12.96 6.94
N VAL A 192 -8.01 12.24 7.96
CA VAL A 192 -8.94 12.76 8.98
C VAL A 192 -8.15 13.17 10.21
N VAL A 193 -8.32 14.41 10.64
CA VAL A 193 -7.54 15.02 11.72
C VAL A 193 -8.43 15.27 12.92
N HIS A 194 -8.10 14.61 14.02
CA HIS A 194 -8.76 14.83 15.29
C HIS A 194 -7.93 15.84 16.11
N HIS A 195 -8.60 16.89 16.59
CA HIS A 195 -7.98 17.95 17.37
C HIS A 195 -8.91 18.45 18.48
N ARG A 196 -8.38 19.25 19.41
CA ARG A 196 -9.15 19.86 20.52
C ARG A 196 -9.12 21.38 20.48
N GLY A 197 -9.37 21.95 19.31
CA GLY A 197 -9.31 23.39 19.03
C GLY A 197 -8.05 23.84 18.29
N GLU A 198 -7.91 25.16 18.17
CA GLU A 198 -6.79 25.79 17.46
C GLU A 198 -5.46 25.54 18.17
N SER A 199 -4.43 25.23 17.40
CA SER A 199 -3.09 24.97 17.91
C SER A 199 -2.05 25.10 16.80
N ILE A 200 -0.78 25.26 17.19
CA ILE A 200 0.35 25.19 16.25
C ILE A 200 0.39 23.84 15.51
N GLY A 201 -0.07 22.75 16.14
CA GLY A 201 -0.17 21.44 15.50
C GLY A 201 -1.17 21.46 14.35
N LEU A 202 -2.35 22.03 14.58
CA LEU A 202 -3.39 22.16 13.56
C LEU A 202 -2.94 23.06 12.41
N GLU A 203 -2.24 24.16 12.71
CA GLU A 203 -1.67 25.04 11.69
C GLU A 203 -0.66 24.30 10.79
N ARG A 204 0.17 23.42 11.38
CA ARG A 204 1.11 22.56 10.63
C ARG A 204 0.39 21.53 9.77
N ILE A 205 -0.68 20.92 10.27
CA ILE A 205 -1.53 20.01 9.48
C ILE A 205 -2.11 20.74 8.27
N ARG A 206 -2.67 21.93 8.47
CA ARG A 206 -3.24 22.74 7.37
C ARG A 206 -2.18 23.09 6.33
N LEU A 207 -0.92 23.34 6.73
CA LEU A 207 0.19 23.50 5.80
C LEU A 207 0.48 22.23 5.00
N ALA A 208 0.60 21.08 5.67
CA ALA A 208 0.84 19.81 4.99
C ALA A 208 -0.29 19.47 4.00
N ALA A 209 -1.56 19.66 4.39
CA ALA A 209 -2.70 19.49 3.51
C ALA A 209 -2.61 20.34 2.24
N ARG A 210 -2.31 21.65 2.39
CA ARG A 210 -2.15 22.55 1.24
C ARG A 210 -1.01 22.16 0.31
N ILE A 211 0.14 21.77 0.88
CA ILE A 211 1.35 21.43 0.10
C ILE A 211 1.19 20.10 -0.62
N THR A 212 0.60 19.11 0.06
CA THR A 212 0.43 17.75 -0.48
C THR A 212 -0.77 17.64 -1.42
N GLY A 213 -1.76 18.53 -1.28
CA GLY A 213 -3.03 18.47 -2.02
C GLY A 213 -3.96 17.35 -1.55
N VAL A 214 -3.64 16.69 -0.43
CA VAL A 214 -4.45 15.60 0.13
C VAL A 214 -5.71 16.15 0.78
N GLU A 215 -6.87 15.55 0.48
CA GLU A 215 -8.14 15.89 1.13
C GLU A 215 -8.00 15.73 2.64
N THR A 216 -8.34 16.78 3.39
CA THR A 216 -8.17 16.80 4.84
C THR A 216 -9.47 17.19 5.52
N VAL A 217 -9.91 16.35 6.46
CA VAL A 217 -11.13 16.58 7.25
C VAL A 217 -10.75 16.84 8.69
N GLU A 218 -10.96 18.07 9.15
CA GLU A 218 -10.73 18.46 10.55
C GLU A 218 -11.95 18.13 11.41
N VAL A 219 -11.74 17.48 12.56
CA VAL A 219 -12.79 17.14 13.52
C VAL A 219 -12.39 17.58 14.92
N ASP A 220 -13.19 18.49 15.48
CA ASP A 220 -13.01 18.97 16.85
C ASP A 220 -13.64 18.01 17.87
N GLY A 221 -12.79 17.24 18.56
CA GLY A 221 -13.17 16.29 19.60
C GLY A 221 -13.72 16.91 20.88
N ARG A 222 -13.84 18.25 20.96
CA ARG A 222 -14.61 18.94 22.01
C ARG A 222 -16.10 18.99 21.71
N THR A 223 -16.45 18.89 20.43
CA THR A 223 -17.84 19.01 19.94
C THR A 223 -18.34 17.74 19.26
N THR A 224 -17.43 16.83 18.88
CA THR A 224 -17.75 15.54 18.25
C THR A 224 -17.35 14.41 19.20
N GLY A 225 -18.30 13.56 19.58
CA GLY A 225 -18.04 12.36 20.37
C GLY A 225 -17.44 11.22 19.54
N ASP A 226 -16.85 10.23 20.20
CA ASP A 226 -16.10 9.13 19.58
C ASP A 226 -16.89 8.36 18.52
N GLU A 227 -18.17 8.03 18.80
CA GLU A 227 -19.04 7.33 17.86
C GLU A 227 -19.26 8.14 16.58
N ALA A 228 -19.56 9.43 16.73
CA ALA A 228 -19.76 10.34 15.61
C ALA A 228 -18.47 10.57 14.81
N PHE A 229 -17.30 10.55 15.46
CA PHE A 229 -16.01 10.59 14.77
C PHE A 229 -15.80 9.31 13.96
N LEU A 230 -15.96 8.13 14.56
CA LEU A 230 -15.76 6.84 13.90
C LEU A 230 -16.74 6.59 12.76
N ALA A 231 -17.95 7.16 12.82
CA ALA A 231 -18.93 7.13 11.74
C ALA A 231 -18.52 7.96 10.51
N ARG A 232 -17.55 8.88 10.64
CA ARG A 232 -17.00 9.66 9.52
C ARG A 232 -15.87 8.95 8.78
N LEU A 233 -15.35 7.84 9.33
CA LEU A 233 -14.19 7.15 8.79
C LEU A 233 -14.59 6.02 7.83
N ASP A 234 -13.83 5.88 6.75
CA ASP A 234 -13.81 4.69 5.88
C ASP A 234 -12.42 4.03 5.86
N SER A 235 -12.32 2.83 5.30
CA SER A 235 -11.10 2.01 5.34
C SER A 235 -9.95 2.55 4.49
N THR A 236 -10.17 3.58 3.68
CA THR A 236 -9.12 4.20 2.85
C THR A 236 -8.42 5.36 3.55
N ASP A 237 -9.00 5.84 4.66
CA ASP A 237 -8.52 6.96 5.44
C ASP A 237 -7.18 6.69 6.13
N ARG A 238 -6.48 7.78 6.42
CA ARG A 238 -5.50 7.85 7.51
C ARG A 238 -5.99 8.79 8.56
N VAL A 239 -5.70 8.49 9.83
CA VAL A 239 -6.08 9.37 10.94
C VAL A 239 -4.84 10.03 11.54
N ARG A 240 -4.95 11.33 11.82
CA ARG A 240 -3.95 12.09 12.56
C ARG A 240 -4.57 12.63 13.85
N PHE A 241 -4.18 12.06 14.98
CA PHE A 241 -4.57 12.55 16.30
C PHE A 241 -3.53 13.57 16.80
N LEU A 242 -3.98 14.81 17.04
CA LEU A 242 -3.13 15.88 17.60
C LEU A 242 -3.10 15.85 19.15
N ASP A 243 -4.00 15.09 19.73
CA ASP A 243 -4.15 14.80 21.15
C ASP A 243 -4.15 13.28 21.39
N GLU A 244 -4.14 12.87 22.65
CA GLU A 244 -4.17 11.45 23.02
C GLU A 244 -5.57 10.87 22.77
N PRO A 245 -5.77 9.94 21.83
CA PRO A 245 -7.08 9.39 21.54
C PRO A 245 -7.56 8.46 22.65
N THR A 246 -8.88 8.43 22.86
CA THR A 246 -9.53 7.49 23.76
C THR A 246 -9.32 6.04 23.28
N ASP A 247 -9.48 5.10 24.19
CA ASP A 247 -9.46 3.67 23.86
C ASP A 247 -10.54 3.28 22.84
N ALA A 248 -11.70 3.94 22.86
CA ALA A 248 -12.77 3.68 21.90
C ALA A 248 -12.37 4.11 20.48
N LEU A 249 -11.74 5.28 20.35
CA LEU A 249 -11.20 5.75 19.07
C LEU A 249 -10.07 4.84 18.56
N ARG A 250 -9.17 4.41 19.45
CA ARG A 250 -8.09 3.47 19.11
C ARG A 250 -8.63 2.15 18.58
N ARG A 251 -9.54 1.52 19.33
CA ARG A 251 -10.19 0.26 18.92
C ARG A 251 -10.97 0.44 17.62
N GLY A 252 -11.73 1.52 17.49
CA GLY A 252 -12.50 1.81 16.29
C GLY A 252 -11.66 1.96 15.02
N CYS A 253 -10.45 2.53 15.12
CA CYS A 253 -9.48 2.57 14.02
C CYS A 253 -8.93 1.17 13.70
N VAL A 254 -8.57 0.38 14.71
CA VAL A 254 -8.05 -1.00 14.55
C VAL A 254 -9.08 -1.90 13.87
N ASP A 255 -10.34 -1.88 14.32
CA ASP A 255 -11.41 -2.71 13.76
C ASP A 255 -11.69 -2.40 12.28
N ARG A 256 -11.43 -1.16 11.86
CA ARG A 256 -11.55 -0.71 10.46
C ARG A 256 -10.28 -0.92 9.64
N GLY A 257 -9.17 -1.33 10.27
CA GLY A 257 -7.86 -1.42 9.62
C GLY A 257 -7.26 -0.06 9.25
N ILE A 258 -7.70 1.01 9.91
CA ILE A 258 -7.24 2.39 9.65
C ILE A 258 -6.00 2.67 10.48
N TRP A 259 -4.95 3.12 9.81
CA TRP A 259 -3.74 3.56 10.50
C TRP A 259 -3.92 4.97 11.07
N ALA A 260 -3.54 5.13 12.35
CA ALA A 260 -3.59 6.38 13.08
C ALA A 260 -2.21 6.79 13.58
N ALA A 261 -1.79 8.01 13.25
CA ALA A 261 -0.59 8.66 13.81
C ALA A 261 -0.98 9.58 14.96
N VAL A 262 -0.36 9.39 16.13
CA VAL A 262 -0.65 10.14 17.37
C VAL A 262 0.52 11.03 17.74
N GLY A 263 0.24 12.23 18.20
CA GLY A 263 1.22 13.14 18.78
C GLY A 263 1.38 14.43 18.00
N ARG A 264 2.31 15.28 18.42
CA ARG A 264 2.53 16.59 17.80
C ARG A 264 3.06 16.44 16.37
N PRO A 265 2.54 17.20 15.39
CA PRO A 265 3.10 17.20 14.03
C PRO A 265 4.52 17.76 14.00
N SER A 266 5.43 17.02 13.38
CA SER A 266 6.83 17.42 13.22
C SER A 266 6.93 18.68 12.34
N PRO A 267 7.73 19.71 12.66
CA PRO A 267 8.01 20.82 11.77
C PRO A 267 8.94 20.42 10.60
N HIS A 268 9.50 19.20 10.60
CA HIS A 268 10.41 18.73 9.58
C HIS A 268 9.67 17.93 8.50
N GLY A 269 9.70 18.42 7.25
CA GLY A 269 8.92 17.84 6.15
C GLY A 269 9.21 16.36 5.88
N ARG A 270 10.48 15.91 5.99
CA ARG A 270 10.84 14.50 5.79
C ARG A 270 10.16 13.53 6.77
N VAL A 271 9.77 14.04 7.94
CA VAL A 271 9.16 13.26 9.02
C VAL A 271 7.65 13.35 8.92
N GLU A 272 7.06 14.54 8.92
CA GLU A 272 5.60 14.67 8.94
C GLU A 272 4.97 14.20 7.62
N LEU A 273 5.55 14.54 6.47
CA LEU A 273 4.91 14.29 5.17
C LEU A 273 4.85 12.80 4.78
N VAL A 274 5.56 11.91 5.48
CA VAL A 274 5.43 10.45 5.29
C VAL A 274 4.01 9.96 5.64
N HIS A 275 3.31 10.69 6.52
CA HIS A 275 1.95 10.37 6.92
C HIS A 275 0.93 10.64 5.80
N TRP A 276 1.31 11.42 4.79
CA TRP A 276 0.46 11.93 3.71
C TRP A 276 0.59 11.12 2.41
N VAL A 277 1.47 10.13 2.40
CA VAL A 277 1.76 9.31 1.22
C VAL A 277 1.82 7.82 1.56
N ARG A 278 1.67 6.99 0.54
CA ARG A 278 2.00 5.56 0.53
C ARG A 278 3.22 5.37 -0.35
N GLU A 279 4.22 4.63 0.14
CA GLU A 279 5.37 4.25 -0.67
C GLU A 279 4.96 3.18 -1.71
N GLN A 280 5.55 3.24 -2.91
CA GLN A 280 5.36 2.26 -3.96
C GLN A 280 6.71 1.94 -4.62
N ALA A 281 7.03 0.66 -4.74
CA ALA A 281 8.19 0.20 -5.50
C ALA A 281 7.71 -0.30 -6.86
N ILE A 282 8.35 0.15 -7.94
CA ILE A 282 8.10 -0.29 -9.32
C ILE A 282 9.40 -0.83 -9.88
N SER A 283 9.39 -2.10 -10.28
CA SER A 283 10.53 -2.73 -10.91
C SER A 283 10.22 -3.17 -12.33
N ARG A 284 11.03 -2.73 -13.30
CA ARG A 284 10.79 -2.94 -14.73
C ARG A 284 12.03 -3.49 -15.40
N THR A 285 11.88 -4.61 -16.11
CA THR A 285 12.91 -5.10 -17.03
C THR A 285 13.10 -4.11 -18.18
N LEU A 286 14.34 -3.69 -18.44
CA LEU A 286 14.67 -2.70 -19.47
C LEU A 286 15.15 -3.33 -20.78
N HIS A 287 15.65 -4.57 -20.75
CA HIS A 287 16.19 -5.23 -21.94
C HIS A 287 15.17 -6.14 -22.63
N ARG A 288 15.41 -6.41 -23.92
CA ARG A 288 14.82 -7.55 -24.63
C ARG A 288 15.90 -8.59 -24.90
N HIS A 289 15.86 -9.70 -24.15
CA HIS A 289 16.86 -10.78 -24.26
C HIS A 289 18.31 -10.29 -24.10
N GLY A 290 18.55 -9.38 -23.14
CA GLY A 290 19.86 -8.78 -22.88
C GLY A 290 20.21 -7.57 -23.76
N ARG A 291 19.42 -7.25 -24.80
CA ARG A 291 19.59 -6.03 -25.59
C ARG A 291 18.88 -4.86 -24.93
N LEU A 292 19.62 -3.79 -24.62
CA LEU A 292 19.07 -2.56 -24.08
C LEU A 292 18.50 -1.68 -25.22
N PRO A 293 17.52 -0.79 -24.92
CA PRO A 293 16.97 0.16 -25.87
C PRO A 293 18.01 1.16 -26.39
#